data_AF-A0A829Q9I3-F1
#
_entry.id   AF-A0A829Q9I3-F1
#
_cell.length_a   1.000
_cell.length_b   1.000
_cell.length_c   1.000
_cell.angle_alpha   90.00
_cell.angle_beta   90.00
_cell.angle_gamma   90.00
#
_symmetry.space_group_name_H-M   'P 1'
#
loop_
_entity.id
_entity.type
_entity.pdbx_description
1 polymer ?
#
loop_
_entity_poly.entity_id
_entity_poly.type
_entity_poly.pdbx_seq_one_letter_code
_entity_poly.pdbx_strand_id
1 'polypeptide(L)'
;MPANNSQPRPLSAAGRAVHTRRIAFTFDRSAPSRRHFVAGDIAMSHLVALLSGFFPSGEEFFIQSVRRYDRQILDPVLKKQVAGFIGQEMTHGMQHRELNTQLVRRGYWATGLMDRVGTRLVKRMKQHRERMPDTVARAALAVTAGVEHLTAILGEQVLSVPWIQQQLTDPEVRAMLNWHAIEEMEHKSVAFDVYRYVGGTERMRIAAMVLTLGLFLTRTVILLASIVTDPWAWRRPARTLRSLATLPRTPLFAGLGAKIRCYLRPGFHPDDIDHGPLLEKWREEYFGPEGILLDHLK
;
A
#
# COMPACT_ATOMS: atom_id res chain seq x y z
N MET A 1 3.87 34.53 -8.11
CA MET A 1 5.06 33.88 -8.70
C MET A 1 5.18 32.50 -8.09
N PRO A 2 5.23 31.39 -8.85
CA PRO A 2 5.46 30.10 -8.23
C PRO A 2 6.88 30.10 -7.68
N ALA A 3 7.02 29.84 -6.38
CA ALA A 3 8.31 29.76 -5.72
C ALA A 3 9.11 28.62 -6.37
N ASN A 4 10.22 29.01 -7.00
CA ASN A 4 11.24 28.12 -7.54
C ASN A 4 11.99 27.45 -6.37
N ASN A 5 11.32 26.51 -5.69
CA ASN A 5 11.85 25.78 -4.55
C ASN A 5 11.98 24.28 -4.87
N SER A 6 12.30 23.99 -6.13
CA SER A 6 12.69 22.67 -6.61
C SER A 6 14.05 22.33 -6.00
N GLN A 7 14.03 21.55 -4.92
CA GLN A 7 15.19 20.69 -4.70
C GLN A 7 15.37 19.86 -5.98
N PRO A 8 16.60 19.78 -6.52
CA PRO A 8 16.84 19.06 -7.77
C PRO A 8 16.40 17.61 -7.57
N ARG A 9 15.51 17.16 -8.47
CA ARG A 9 15.07 15.76 -8.54
C ARG A 9 16.33 14.90 -8.68
N PRO A 10 16.51 13.84 -7.87
CA PRO A 10 17.62 12.92 -8.10
C PRO A 10 17.54 12.37 -9.53
N LEU A 11 18.69 12.29 -10.22
CA LEU A 11 18.77 11.87 -11.64
C LEU A 11 18.14 10.48 -11.88
N SER A 12 18.10 9.62 -10.85
CA SER A 12 17.43 8.31 -10.88
C SER A 12 15.90 8.38 -11.01
N ALA A 13 15.27 9.46 -10.51
CA ALA A 13 13.82 9.67 -10.56
C ALA A 13 13.32 10.13 -11.94
N ALA A 14 14.20 10.76 -12.73
CA ALA A 14 13.83 11.36 -14.02
C ALA A 14 13.62 10.33 -15.16
N GLY A 15 14.11 9.09 -14.99
CA GLY A 15 14.04 8.04 -16.02
C GLY A 15 13.04 6.92 -15.77
N ARG A 16 12.37 6.89 -14.61
CA ARG A 16 11.54 5.73 -14.22
C ARG A 16 10.15 5.82 -14.81
N ALA A 17 9.89 4.99 -15.82
CA ALA A 17 8.55 4.84 -16.39
C ALA A 17 7.70 3.95 -15.48
N VAL A 18 6.58 4.50 -14.99
CA VAL A 18 5.54 3.76 -14.26
C VAL A 18 4.57 3.20 -15.31
N HIS A 19 4.52 1.89 -15.43
CA HIS A 19 3.74 1.21 -16.46
C HIS A 19 2.52 0.53 -15.84
N THR A 20 1.34 0.99 -16.23
CA THR A 20 0.10 0.33 -15.85
C THR A 20 -0.01 -1.02 -16.53
N ARG A 21 -0.12 -2.08 -15.74
CA ARG A 21 -0.43 -3.43 -16.24
C ARG A 21 -1.90 -3.70 -15.98
N ARG A 22 -2.63 -4.08 -17.02
CA ARG A 22 -3.98 -4.59 -16.84
C ARG A 22 -3.85 -6.05 -16.42
N ILE A 23 -4.16 -6.33 -15.16
CA ILE A 23 -4.04 -7.66 -14.58
C ILE A 23 -5.35 -8.04 -13.89
N ALA A 24 -5.63 -9.33 -13.76
CA ALA A 24 -6.71 -9.79 -12.91
C ALA A 24 -6.38 -11.10 -12.21
N PHE A 25 -6.82 -11.17 -10.96
CA PHE A 25 -6.70 -12.36 -10.13
C PHE A 25 -8.07 -13.02 -9.95
N THR A 26 -8.08 -14.34 -9.88
CA THR A 26 -9.26 -15.17 -9.64
C THR A 26 -9.13 -15.88 -8.31
N PHE A 27 -9.65 -15.26 -7.25
CA PHE A 27 -9.69 -15.90 -5.94
C PHE A 27 -10.74 -17.01 -5.96
N ASP A 28 -10.30 -18.26 -5.79
CA ASP A 28 -11.16 -19.44 -5.88
C ASP A 28 -12.40 -19.30 -4.97
N ARG A 29 -13.57 -19.40 -5.62
CA ARG A 29 -14.90 -19.30 -5.00
C ARG A 29 -15.34 -20.61 -4.34
N SER A 30 -14.68 -21.71 -4.69
CA SER A 30 -15.06 -23.10 -4.38
C SER A 30 -14.06 -23.82 -3.47
N ALA A 31 -12.78 -23.44 -3.45
CA ALA A 31 -11.83 -24.00 -2.50
C ALA A 31 -12.24 -23.65 -1.06
N PRO A 32 -12.32 -24.65 -0.16
CA PRO A 32 -12.29 -24.38 1.26
C PRO A 32 -10.89 -23.89 1.62
N SER A 33 -10.58 -22.61 1.36
CA SER A 33 -9.39 -22.01 1.95
C SER A 33 -9.55 -22.14 3.45
N ARG A 34 -8.55 -22.71 4.13
CA ARG A 34 -8.48 -22.66 5.59
C ARG A 34 -8.73 -21.20 6.00
N ARG A 35 -9.75 -20.95 6.83
CA ARG A 35 -10.19 -19.61 7.24
C ARG A 35 -9.01 -18.65 7.45
N HIS A 36 -7.99 -19.11 8.17
CA HIS A 36 -6.68 -18.46 8.31
C HIS A 36 -5.77 -18.81 7.12
N PHE A 37 -5.74 -17.94 6.11
CA PHE A 37 -5.13 -18.18 4.79
C PHE A 37 -3.61 -17.93 4.73
N VAL A 38 -3.03 -17.31 5.77
CA VAL A 38 -1.59 -17.08 5.88
C VAL A 38 -0.98 -18.18 6.74
N ALA A 39 -0.56 -19.29 6.12
CA ALA A 39 0.01 -20.48 6.78
C ALA A 39 -0.81 -21.02 7.98
N GLY A 40 -2.12 -20.76 8.04
CA GLY A 40 -2.96 -21.12 9.19
C GLY A 40 -2.70 -20.28 10.45
N ASP A 41 -1.93 -19.20 10.38
CA ASP A 41 -1.69 -18.27 11.49
C ASP A 41 -2.85 -17.27 11.62
N ILE A 42 -3.40 -17.19 12.84
CA ILE A 42 -4.63 -16.45 13.12
C ILE A 42 -4.36 -14.94 13.04
N ALA A 43 -3.43 -14.44 13.85
CA ALA A 43 -3.18 -13.01 13.94
C ALA A 43 -2.65 -12.44 12.62
N MET A 44 -1.77 -13.18 11.93
CA MET A 44 -1.24 -12.77 10.63
C MET A 44 -2.32 -12.75 9.54
N SER A 45 -3.21 -13.76 9.49
CA SER A 45 -4.31 -13.76 8.52
C SER A 45 -5.27 -12.58 8.74
N HIS A 46 -5.58 -12.26 10.00
CA HIS A 46 -6.36 -11.07 10.33
C HIS A 46 -5.63 -9.77 10.00
N LEU A 47 -4.32 -9.69 10.21
CA LEU A 47 -3.51 -8.53 9.83
C LEU A 47 -3.54 -8.30 8.32
N VAL A 48 -3.23 -9.33 7.52
CA VAL A 48 -3.23 -9.23 6.05
C VAL A 48 -4.63 -8.90 5.53
N ALA A 49 -5.68 -9.51 6.09
CA ALA A 49 -7.05 -9.19 5.72
C ALA A 49 -7.46 -7.75 6.08
N LEU A 50 -7.00 -7.23 7.22
CA LEU A 50 -7.26 -5.86 7.63
C LEU A 50 -6.54 -4.85 6.73
N LEU A 51 -5.27 -5.12 6.39
CA LEU A 51 -4.49 -4.31 5.43
C LEU A 51 -5.17 -4.30 4.05
N SER A 52 -5.56 -5.47 3.54
CA SER A 52 -6.34 -5.60 2.30
C SER A 52 -7.63 -4.76 2.32
N GLY A 53 -8.30 -4.68 3.47
CA GLY A 53 -9.50 -3.86 3.65
C GLY A 53 -9.29 -2.35 3.53
N PHE A 54 -8.06 -1.87 3.73
CA PHE A 54 -7.73 -0.45 3.65
C PHE A 54 -7.48 0.01 2.21
N PHE A 55 -6.76 -0.82 1.45
CA PHE A 55 -6.23 -0.51 0.11
C PHE A 55 -7.28 0.09 -0.86
N PRO A 56 -8.47 -0.52 -1.08
CA PRO A 56 -9.40 -0.01 -2.09
C PRO A 56 -9.84 1.45 -1.93
N SER A 57 -9.93 1.89 -0.68
CA SER A 57 -10.28 3.27 -0.35
C SER A 57 -9.03 4.15 -0.21
N GLY A 58 -7.92 3.58 0.26
CA GLY A 58 -6.62 4.26 0.31
C GLY A 58 -6.15 4.67 -1.07
N GLU A 59 -6.18 3.77 -2.05
CA GLU A 59 -5.72 4.02 -3.42
C GLU A 59 -6.60 5.05 -4.13
N GLU A 60 -7.93 5.01 -3.95
CA GLU A 60 -8.79 6.10 -4.44
C GLU A 60 -8.48 7.42 -3.71
N PHE A 61 -8.16 7.39 -2.41
CA PHE A 61 -7.70 8.59 -1.69
C PHE A 61 -6.40 9.15 -2.30
N PHE A 62 -5.43 8.28 -2.62
CA PHE A 62 -4.16 8.67 -3.24
C PHE A 62 -4.37 9.28 -4.63
N ILE A 63 -5.18 8.63 -5.46
CA ILE A 63 -5.57 9.14 -6.78
C ILE A 63 -6.21 10.53 -6.67
N GLN A 64 -7.15 10.70 -5.73
CA GLN A 64 -7.86 11.97 -5.59
C GLN A 64 -6.99 13.08 -5.00
N SER A 65 -6.04 12.76 -4.11
CA SER A 65 -5.10 13.73 -3.55
C SER A 65 -4.11 14.24 -4.62
N VAL A 66 -3.63 13.36 -5.49
CA VAL A 66 -2.76 13.72 -6.63
C VAL A 66 -3.55 14.50 -7.69
N ARG A 67 -4.75 14.03 -8.08
CA ARG A 67 -5.61 14.69 -9.07
C ARG A 67 -6.01 16.11 -8.69
N ARG A 68 -6.01 16.46 -7.39
CA ARG A 68 -6.26 17.82 -6.93
C ARG A 68 -5.26 18.84 -7.50
N TYR A 69 -4.08 18.39 -7.90
CA TYR A 69 -2.98 19.23 -8.39
C TYR A 69 -2.65 19.04 -9.87
N ASP A 70 -3.39 18.20 -10.60
CA ASP A 70 -3.12 17.84 -12.01
C ASP A 70 -2.90 19.06 -12.92
N ARG A 71 -3.74 20.11 -12.76
CA ARG A 71 -3.62 21.35 -13.55
C ARG A 71 -2.37 22.18 -13.26
N GLN A 72 -1.71 21.96 -12.12
CA GLN A 72 -0.49 22.67 -11.74
C GLN A 72 0.77 21.95 -12.24
N ILE A 73 0.68 20.65 -12.56
CA ILE A 73 1.81 19.85 -13.02
C ILE A 73 2.08 20.14 -14.49
N LEU A 74 3.12 20.93 -14.76
CA LEU A 74 3.55 21.31 -16.11
C LEU A 74 4.72 20.48 -16.61
N ASP A 75 5.49 19.84 -15.71
CA ASP A 75 6.56 18.92 -16.07
C ASP A 75 5.98 17.69 -16.79
N PRO A 76 6.31 17.47 -18.08
CA PRO A 76 5.79 16.34 -18.85
C PRO A 76 6.23 14.98 -18.31
N VAL A 77 7.40 14.89 -17.67
CA VAL A 77 7.91 13.64 -17.07
C VAL A 77 7.07 13.29 -15.84
N LEU A 78 6.91 14.23 -14.91
CA LEU A 78 6.05 14.04 -13.74
C LEU A 78 4.61 13.75 -14.14
N LYS A 79 4.08 14.42 -15.18
CA LYS A 79 2.73 14.17 -15.68
C LYS A 79 2.54 12.74 -16.19
N LYS A 80 3.53 12.20 -16.91
CA LYS A 80 3.52 10.79 -17.36
C LYS A 80 3.59 9.82 -16.19
N GLN A 81 4.42 10.09 -15.19
CA GLN A 81 4.52 9.26 -13.99
C GLN A 81 3.22 9.26 -13.17
N VAL A 82 2.58 10.43 -13.02
CA VAL A 82 1.26 10.56 -12.37
C VAL A 82 0.19 9.77 -13.12
N ALA A 83 0.20 9.78 -14.46
CA ALA A 83 -0.74 8.96 -15.23
C ALA A 83 -0.53 7.45 -15.01
N GLY A 84 0.73 6.99 -14.96
CA GLY A 84 1.08 5.61 -14.63
C GLY A 84 0.66 5.22 -13.22
N PHE A 85 1.01 6.05 -12.23
CA PHE A 85 0.60 5.91 -10.83
C PHE A 85 -0.92 5.75 -10.71
N ILE A 86 -1.70 6.67 -11.29
CA ILE A 86 -3.17 6.60 -11.26
C ILE A 86 -3.67 5.29 -11.89
N GLY A 87 -3.03 4.81 -12.95
CA GLY A 87 -3.39 3.55 -13.59
C GLY A 87 -3.13 2.31 -12.73
N GLN A 88 -1.97 2.22 -12.10
CA GLN A 88 -1.61 1.14 -11.17
C GLN A 88 -2.56 1.17 -9.96
N GLU A 89 -2.71 2.32 -9.31
CA GLU A 89 -3.59 2.52 -8.15
C GLU A 89 -5.07 2.15 -8.41
N MET A 90 -5.60 2.50 -9.60
CA MET A 90 -6.95 2.07 -9.98
C MET A 90 -7.06 0.55 -10.06
N THR A 91 -6.00 -0.11 -10.55
CA THR A 91 -5.94 -1.56 -10.70
C THR A 91 -5.76 -2.24 -9.34
N HIS A 92 -4.87 -1.73 -8.48
CA HIS A 92 -4.71 -2.22 -7.10
C HIS A 92 -6.06 -2.27 -6.38
N GLY A 93 -6.83 -1.17 -6.47
CA GLY A 93 -8.13 -1.09 -5.78
C GLY A 93 -9.21 -1.98 -6.35
N MET A 94 -9.14 -2.33 -7.63
CA MET A 94 -10.03 -3.36 -8.17
C MET A 94 -9.67 -4.75 -7.63
N GLN A 95 -8.39 -5.12 -7.64
CA GLN A 95 -7.95 -6.44 -7.20
C GLN A 95 -8.15 -6.64 -5.70
N HIS A 96 -7.86 -5.63 -4.87
CA HIS A 96 -8.14 -5.69 -3.44
C HIS A 96 -9.64 -5.78 -3.15
N ARG A 97 -10.54 -5.15 -3.92
CA ARG A 97 -12.00 -5.33 -3.73
C ARG A 97 -12.46 -6.75 -4.01
N GLU A 98 -11.91 -7.39 -5.03
CA GLU A 98 -12.24 -8.79 -5.33
C GLU A 98 -11.72 -9.72 -4.21
N LEU A 99 -10.49 -9.51 -3.73
CA LEU A 99 -9.95 -10.24 -2.58
C LEU A 99 -10.80 -10.02 -1.32
N ASN A 100 -11.13 -8.75 -1.02
CA ASN A 100 -11.91 -8.37 0.16
C ASN A 100 -13.31 -8.99 0.15
N THR A 101 -13.91 -9.13 -1.03
CA THR A 101 -15.20 -9.83 -1.19
C THR A 101 -15.10 -11.27 -0.67
N GLN A 102 -14.02 -11.98 -1.02
CA GLN A 102 -13.80 -13.34 -0.50
C GLN A 102 -13.43 -13.36 0.98
N LEU A 103 -12.59 -12.44 1.45
CA LEU A 103 -12.21 -12.34 2.87
C LEU A 103 -13.43 -12.08 3.77
N VAL A 104 -14.34 -11.19 3.37
CA VAL A 104 -15.58 -10.95 4.11
C VAL A 104 -16.44 -12.22 4.16
N ARG A 105 -16.56 -12.97 3.06
CA ARG A 105 -17.26 -14.28 3.04
C ARG A 105 -16.60 -15.31 3.95
N ARG A 106 -15.27 -15.28 4.07
CA ARG A 106 -14.48 -16.13 4.99
C ARG A 106 -14.60 -15.71 6.47
N GLY A 107 -15.30 -14.60 6.77
CA GLY A 107 -15.59 -14.14 8.13
C GLY A 107 -14.69 -12.99 8.63
N TYR A 108 -13.89 -12.37 7.75
CA TYR A 108 -13.11 -11.18 8.10
C TYR A 108 -13.96 -9.91 8.01
N TRP A 109 -14.87 -9.73 8.98
CA TRP A 109 -15.79 -8.58 8.99
C TRP A 109 -15.07 -7.23 9.01
N ALA A 110 -13.90 -7.16 9.65
CA ALA A 110 -13.12 -5.92 9.79
C ALA A 110 -12.64 -5.39 8.43
N THR A 111 -12.31 -6.28 7.49
CA THR A 111 -12.00 -5.95 6.10
C THR A 111 -13.15 -5.17 5.45
N GLY A 112 -14.38 -5.69 5.56
CA GLY A 112 -15.56 -5.02 5.02
C GLY A 112 -15.98 -3.77 5.81
N LEU A 113 -15.61 -3.63 7.08
CA LEU A 113 -15.78 -2.37 7.81
C LEU A 113 -14.82 -1.29 7.27
N MET A 114 -13.54 -1.63 7.11
CA MET A 114 -12.52 -0.67 6.64
C MET A 114 -12.88 -0.13 5.26
N ASP A 115 -13.19 -1.01 4.32
CA ASP A 115 -13.53 -0.62 2.95
C ASP A 115 -14.77 0.30 2.91
N ARG A 116 -15.84 -0.04 3.65
CA ARG A 116 -17.06 0.78 3.71
C ARG A 116 -16.82 2.16 4.34
N VAL A 117 -16.10 2.22 5.45
CA VAL A 117 -15.83 3.50 6.15
C VAL A 117 -14.93 4.37 5.28
N GLY A 118 -13.86 3.81 4.72
CA GLY A 118 -12.95 4.49 3.82
C GLY A 118 -13.64 5.00 2.56
N THR A 119 -14.44 4.15 1.89
CA THR A 119 -15.20 4.54 0.70
C THR A 119 -16.12 5.74 0.96
N ARG A 120 -16.79 5.80 2.12
CA ARG A 120 -17.62 6.96 2.49
C ARG A 120 -16.79 8.23 2.68
N LEU A 121 -15.65 8.14 3.36
CA LEU A 121 -14.75 9.26 3.59
C LEU A 121 -14.21 9.81 2.27
N VAL A 122 -13.74 8.91 1.40
CA VAL A 122 -13.14 9.27 0.11
C VAL A 122 -14.18 9.80 -0.86
N LYS A 123 -15.41 9.27 -0.86
CA LYS A 123 -16.53 9.84 -1.62
C LYS A 123 -16.78 11.30 -1.22
N ARG A 124 -16.79 11.60 0.08
CA ARG A 124 -16.94 12.97 0.59
C ARG A 124 -15.76 13.85 0.17
N MET A 125 -14.53 13.35 0.30
CA MET A 125 -13.34 14.08 -0.14
C MET A 125 -13.41 14.42 -1.64
N LYS A 126 -13.75 13.43 -2.49
CA LYS A 126 -13.90 13.60 -3.94
C LYS A 126 -14.95 14.66 -4.30
N GLN A 127 -16.10 14.66 -3.62
CA GLN A 127 -17.17 15.65 -3.83
C GLN A 127 -16.73 17.09 -3.53
N HIS A 128 -15.83 17.27 -2.56
CA HIS A 128 -15.38 18.59 -2.12
C HIS A 128 -13.96 18.93 -2.59
N ARG A 129 -13.34 18.11 -3.45
CA ARG A 129 -11.93 18.17 -3.82
C ARG A 129 -11.47 19.57 -4.24
N GLU A 130 -12.19 20.20 -5.17
CA GLU A 130 -11.85 21.52 -5.70
C GLU A 130 -12.10 22.67 -4.70
N ARG A 131 -12.96 22.44 -3.69
CA ARG A 131 -13.32 23.45 -2.68
C ARG A 131 -12.49 23.33 -1.40
N MET A 132 -11.71 22.26 -1.25
CA MET A 132 -10.87 22.08 -0.08
C MET A 132 -9.80 23.18 -0.02
N PRO A 133 -9.58 23.79 1.17
CA PRO A 133 -8.47 24.71 1.37
C PRO A 133 -7.16 24.07 0.96
N ASP A 134 -6.32 24.82 0.27
CA ASP A 134 -5.08 24.30 -0.32
C ASP A 134 -4.15 23.66 0.73
N THR A 135 -4.09 24.21 1.95
CA THR A 135 -3.34 23.62 3.07
C THR A 135 -3.84 22.22 3.43
N VAL A 136 -5.16 21.99 3.39
CA VAL A 136 -5.77 20.69 3.69
C VAL A 136 -5.52 19.69 2.56
N ALA A 137 -5.69 20.13 1.30
CA ALA A 137 -5.38 19.32 0.13
C ALA A 137 -3.90 18.90 0.11
N ARG A 138 -2.99 19.82 0.45
CA ARG A 138 -1.56 19.56 0.51
C ARG A 138 -1.21 18.61 1.65
N ALA A 139 -1.89 18.71 2.79
CA ALA A 139 -1.75 17.74 3.88
C ALA A 139 -2.25 16.34 3.48
N ALA A 140 -3.35 16.23 2.73
CA ALA A 140 -3.84 14.95 2.20
C ALA A 140 -2.83 14.32 1.22
N LEU A 141 -2.19 15.13 0.38
CA LEU A 141 -1.11 14.68 -0.50
C LEU A 141 0.15 14.29 0.30
N ALA A 142 0.48 14.99 1.39
CA ALA A 142 1.57 14.61 2.30
C ALA A 142 1.31 13.26 2.98
N VAL A 143 0.06 13.00 3.39
CA VAL A 143 -0.36 11.69 3.92
C VAL A 143 -0.23 10.62 2.84
N THR A 144 -0.64 10.92 1.61
CA THR A 144 -0.47 10.01 0.46
C THR A 144 1.00 9.63 0.28
N ALA A 145 1.89 10.61 0.13
CA ALA A 145 3.33 10.36 0.01
C ALA A 145 3.91 9.57 1.19
N GLY A 146 3.41 9.78 2.40
CA GLY A 146 3.82 9.02 3.57
C GLY A 146 3.33 7.57 3.54
N VAL A 147 2.08 7.33 3.13
CA VAL A 147 1.53 5.96 3.04
C VAL A 147 2.19 5.19 1.89
N GLU A 148 2.40 5.80 0.73
CA GLU A 148 3.16 5.24 -0.40
C GLU A 148 4.58 4.81 0.03
N HIS A 149 5.24 5.60 0.87
CA HIS A 149 6.53 5.19 1.43
C HIS A 149 6.40 3.96 2.32
N LEU A 150 5.35 3.89 3.16
CA LEU A 150 5.10 2.74 4.04
C LEU A 150 4.76 1.47 3.25
N THR A 151 3.97 1.59 2.19
CA THR A 151 3.60 0.46 1.31
C THR A 151 4.80 -0.02 0.51
N ALA A 152 5.64 0.88 -0.02
CA ALA A 152 6.87 0.52 -0.71
C ALA A 152 7.86 -0.25 0.18
N ILE A 153 8.13 0.22 1.40
CA ILE A 153 9.05 -0.49 2.31
C ILE A 153 8.46 -1.80 2.85
N LEU A 154 7.12 -1.91 2.93
CA LEU A 154 6.44 -3.16 3.26
C LEU A 154 6.49 -4.14 2.08
N GLY A 155 6.30 -3.66 0.85
CA GLY A 155 6.46 -4.43 -0.38
C GLY A 155 7.87 -4.98 -0.51
N GLU A 156 8.88 -4.16 -0.23
CA GLU A 156 10.26 -4.60 -0.16
C GLU A 156 10.45 -5.73 0.88
N GLN A 157 9.85 -5.62 2.09
CA GLN A 157 9.88 -6.71 3.07
C GLN A 157 9.26 -7.99 2.49
N VAL A 158 8.05 -7.90 1.93
CA VAL A 158 7.32 -9.04 1.35
C VAL A 158 8.18 -9.79 0.32
N LEU A 159 8.87 -9.04 -0.55
CA LEU A 159 9.67 -9.61 -1.63
C LEU A 159 11.10 -10.00 -1.25
N SER A 160 11.68 -9.41 -0.20
CA SER A 160 13.08 -9.68 0.19
C SER A 160 13.23 -10.73 1.28
N VAL A 161 12.18 -11.01 2.06
CA VAL A 161 12.24 -11.91 3.22
C VAL A 161 11.66 -13.29 2.86
N PRO A 162 12.49 -14.35 2.74
CA PRO A 162 12.03 -15.69 2.35
C PRO A 162 10.95 -16.26 3.29
N TRP A 163 11.02 -15.93 4.58
CA TRP A 163 10.01 -16.34 5.55
C TRP A 163 8.60 -15.86 5.18
N ILE A 164 8.45 -14.65 4.63
CA ILE A 164 7.13 -14.11 4.24
C ILE A 164 6.58 -14.90 3.05
N GLN A 165 7.41 -15.19 2.05
CA GLN A 165 6.99 -16.01 0.89
C GLN A 165 6.51 -17.41 1.31
N GLN A 166 7.09 -17.98 2.38
CA GLN A 166 6.62 -19.25 2.97
C GLN A 166 5.30 -19.11 3.72
N GLN A 167 4.97 -17.92 4.24
CA GLN A 167 3.68 -17.69 4.93
C GLN A 167 2.52 -17.49 3.95
N LEU A 168 2.78 -16.96 2.76
CA LEU A 168 1.78 -16.73 1.71
C LEU A 168 1.44 -18.04 0.97
N THR A 169 0.70 -18.91 1.65
CA THR A 169 0.42 -20.28 1.17
C THR A 169 -0.72 -20.38 0.15
N ASP A 170 -1.60 -19.38 0.07
CA ASP A 170 -2.62 -19.28 -0.97
C ASP A 170 -1.96 -18.70 -2.25
N PRO A 171 -1.83 -19.48 -3.34
CA PRO A 171 -1.04 -19.07 -4.49
C PRO A 171 -1.54 -17.79 -5.15
N GLU A 172 -2.86 -17.60 -5.23
CA GLU A 172 -3.46 -16.45 -5.90
C GLU A 172 -3.31 -15.19 -5.03
N VAL A 173 -3.49 -15.31 -3.71
CA VAL A 173 -3.23 -14.21 -2.78
C VAL A 173 -1.75 -13.83 -2.79
N ARG A 174 -0.84 -14.81 -2.82
CA ARG A 174 0.60 -14.56 -2.92
C ARG A 174 0.95 -13.82 -4.22
N ALA A 175 0.44 -14.31 -5.35
CA ALA A 175 0.62 -13.73 -6.66
C ALA A 175 0.19 -12.25 -6.68
N MET A 176 -1.01 -11.98 -6.17
CA MET A 176 -1.57 -10.63 -6.10
C MET A 176 -0.79 -9.70 -5.17
N LEU A 177 -0.43 -10.14 -3.96
CA LEU A 177 0.34 -9.31 -3.02
C LEU A 177 1.77 -9.05 -3.51
N ASN A 178 2.40 -10.01 -4.18
CA ASN A 178 3.73 -9.81 -4.78
C ASN A 178 3.66 -8.84 -5.97
N TRP A 179 2.65 -8.95 -6.84
CA TRP A 179 2.41 -7.96 -7.90
C TRP A 179 2.25 -6.56 -7.34
N HIS A 180 1.39 -6.40 -6.33
CA HIS A 180 1.16 -5.13 -5.68
C HIS A 180 2.46 -4.57 -5.09
N ALA A 181 3.21 -5.38 -4.34
CA ALA A 181 4.50 -4.99 -3.78
C ALA A 181 5.51 -4.51 -4.84
N ILE A 182 5.54 -5.14 -6.02
CA ILE A 182 6.36 -4.71 -7.15
C ILE A 182 5.95 -3.30 -7.58
N GLU A 183 4.67 -3.07 -7.86
CA GLU A 183 4.17 -1.77 -8.34
C GLU A 183 4.33 -0.65 -7.32
N GLU A 184 4.09 -0.92 -6.02
CA GLU A 184 4.33 0.05 -4.93
C GLU A 184 5.77 0.59 -4.91
N MET A 185 6.77 -0.26 -5.20
CA MET A 185 8.15 0.20 -5.28
C MET A 185 8.49 0.89 -6.60
N GLU A 186 7.74 0.66 -7.68
CA GLU A 186 7.91 1.33 -8.97
C GLU A 186 7.52 2.81 -8.87
N HIS A 187 6.40 3.09 -8.19
CA HIS A 187 5.83 4.44 -8.10
C HIS A 187 6.03 5.15 -6.75
N LYS A 188 6.80 4.55 -5.83
CA LYS A 188 7.07 5.04 -4.46
C LYS A 188 7.37 6.55 -4.31
N SER A 189 7.95 7.19 -5.33
CA SER A 189 8.32 8.62 -5.29
C SER A 189 7.28 9.53 -5.94
N VAL A 190 6.32 9.03 -6.71
CA VAL A 190 5.43 9.88 -7.53
C VAL A 190 4.60 10.85 -6.67
N ALA A 191 3.93 10.35 -5.63
CA ALA A 191 3.16 11.23 -4.74
C ALA A 191 4.03 12.24 -3.98
N PHE A 192 5.24 11.84 -3.59
CA PHE A 192 6.23 12.71 -2.96
C PHE A 192 6.69 13.81 -3.94
N ASP A 193 6.95 13.45 -5.19
CA ASP A 193 7.37 14.39 -6.23
C ASP A 193 6.31 15.43 -6.51
N VAL A 194 5.04 15.01 -6.65
CA VAL A 194 3.90 15.94 -6.76
C VAL A 194 3.85 16.84 -5.53
N TYR A 195 4.00 16.28 -4.32
CA TYR A 195 3.98 17.04 -3.08
C TYR A 195 5.04 18.14 -3.06
N ARG A 196 6.29 17.82 -3.42
CA ARG A 196 7.38 18.79 -3.50
C ARG A 196 7.14 19.81 -4.62
N TYR A 197 6.70 19.35 -5.79
CA TYR A 197 6.43 20.18 -6.96
C TYR A 197 5.41 21.30 -6.66
N VAL A 198 4.38 21.03 -5.86
CA VAL A 198 3.34 22.02 -5.47
C VAL A 198 3.68 22.81 -4.21
N GLY A 199 4.95 22.83 -3.81
CA GLY A 199 5.45 23.62 -2.68
C GLY A 199 5.25 22.97 -1.30
N GLY A 200 5.19 21.65 -1.24
CA GLY A 200 5.23 20.87 0.01
C GLY A 200 6.39 21.25 0.93
N THR A 201 6.17 21.24 2.25
CA THR A 201 7.20 21.58 3.24
C THR A 201 7.63 20.34 4.01
N GLU A 202 8.91 20.26 4.39
CA GLU A 202 9.43 19.16 5.22
C GLU A 202 8.63 18.99 6.52
N ARG A 203 8.29 20.09 7.19
CA ARG A 203 7.52 20.07 8.43
C ARG A 203 6.17 19.39 8.26
N MET A 204 5.43 19.72 7.19
CA MET A 204 4.11 19.11 6.94
C MET A 204 4.25 17.64 6.53
N ARG A 205 5.26 17.29 5.73
CA ARG A 205 5.55 15.91 5.35
C ARG A 205 5.84 15.01 6.56
N ILE A 206 6.71 15.48 7.45
CA ILE A 206 7.07 14.76 8.69
C ILE A 206 5.86 14.67 9.61
N ALA A 207 5.11 15.76 9.81
CA ALA A 207 3.90 15.76 10.62
C ALA A 207 2.83 14.80 10.07
N ALA A 208 2.67 14.73 8.74
CA ALA A 208 1.76 13.80 8.09
C ALA A 208 2.17 12.34 8.33
N MET A 209 3.47 12.00 8.22
CA MET A 209 3.96 10.66 8.56
C MET A 209 3.69 10.31 10.03
N VAL A 210 3.97 11.21 10.96
CA VAL A 210 3.70 10.98 12.40
C VAL A 210 2.21 10.75 12.64
N LEU A 211 1.34 11.57 12.03
CA LEU A 211 -0.11 11.38 12.09
C LEU A 211 -0.54 10.02 11.53
N THR A 212 -0.02 9.63 10.36
CA THR A 212 -0.30 8.33 9.73
C THR A 212 0.09 7.17 10.64
N LEU A 213 1.28 7.20 11.24
CA LEU A 213 1.74 6.17 12.18
C LEU A 213 0.84 6.10 13.43
N GLY A 214 0.45 7.26 13.96
CA GLY A 214 -0.51 7.33 15.07
C GLY A 214 -1.86 6.72 14.71
N LEU A 215 -2.39 7.01 13.52
CA LEU A 215 -3.63 6.41 13.04
C LEU A 215 -3.50 4.90 12.84
N PHE A 216 -2.36 4.40 12.34
CA PHE A 216 -2.10 2.96 12.22
C PHE A 216 -2.07 2.27 13.58
N LEU A 217 -1.51 2.90 14.62
CA LEU A 217 -1.54 2.34 15.97
C LEU A 217 -2.98 2.13 16.46
N THR A 218 -3.91 3.04 16.15
CA THR A 218 -5.33 2.87 16.50
C THR A 218 -5.98 1.67 15.81
N ARG A 219 -5.46 1.23 14.65
CA ARG A 219 -5.97 0.05 13.92
C ARG A 219 -5.64 -1.27 14.62
N THR A 220 -4.67 -1.26 15.53
CA THR A 220 -4.40 -2.41 16.42
C THR A 220 -5.65 -2.81 17.22
N VAL A 221 -6.47 -1.84 17.66
CA VAL A 221 -7.72 -2.12 18.36
C VAL A 221 -8.70 -2.88 17.47
N ILE A 222 -8.79 -2.50 16.19
CA ILE A 222 -9.66 -3.15 15.21
C ILE A 222 -9.14 -4.55 14.88
N LEU A 223 -7.83 -4.72 14.74
CA LEU A 223 -7.20 -6.02 14.56
C LEU A 223 -7.52 -6.96 15.74
N LEU A 224 -7.31 -6.49 16.98
CA LEU A 224 -7.58 -7.26 18.18
C LEU A 224 -9.08 -7.59 18.31
N ALA A 225 -9.97 -6.63 18.06
CA ALA A 225 -11.41 -6.85 18.02
C ALA A 225 -11.78 -7.90 16.95
N SER A 226 -11.17 -7.86 15.77
CA SER A 226 -11.40 -8.83 14.71
C SER A 226 -11.01 -10.25 15.13
N ILE A 227 -9.89 -10.40 15.85
CA ILE A 227 -9.41 -11.70 16.35
C ILE A 227 -10.27 -12.20 17.52
N VAL A 228 -10.59 -11.33 18.49
CA VAL A 228 -11.42 -11.64 19.67
C VAL A 228 -12.84 -12.02 19.27
N THR A 229 -13.34 -11.50 18.15
CA THR A 229 -14.67 -11.87 17.64
C THR A 229 -14.66 -13.04 16.67
N ASP A 230 -13.49 -13.65 16.37
CA ASP A 230 -13.41 -14.85 15.55
C ASP A 230 -13.72 -16.11 16.40
N PRO A 231 -14.83 -16.84 16.15
CA PRO A 231 -15.14 -18.08 16.86
C PRO A 231 -14.04 -19.16 16.72
N TRP A 232 -13.30 -19.17 15.61
CA TRP A 232 -12.20 -20.13 15.40
C TRP A 232 -10.99 -19.82 16.27
N ALA A 233 -10.76 -18.55 16.62
CA ALA A 233 -9.71 -18.16 17.54
C ALA A 233 -9.95 -18.74 18.94
N TRP A 234 -11.21 -18.83 19.37
CA TRP A 234 -11.60 -19.41 20.66
C TRP A 234 -11.65 -20.93 20.68
N ARG A 235 -11.71 -21.60 19.53
CA ARG A 235 -11.52 -23.06 19.45
C ARG A 235 -10.08 -23.48 19.75
N ARG A 236 -9.11 -22.57 19.64
CA ARG A 236 -7.67 -22.83 19.85
C ARG A 236 -6.98 -21.67 20.62
N PRO A 237 -7.38 -21.38 21.87
CA PRO A 237 -6.96 -20.16 22.57
C PRO A 237 -5.44 -20.07 22.77
N ALA A 238 -4.77 -21.19 23.09
CA ALA A 238 -3.30 -21.21 23.23
C ALA A 238 -2.57 -20.87 21.91
N ARG A 239 -3.11 -21.31 20.76
CA ARG A 239 -2.55 -20.97 19.44
C ARG A 239 -2.79 -19.50 19.11
N THR A 240 -3.97 -18.98 19.41
CA THR A 240 -4.32 -17.56 19.22
C THR A 240 -3.41 -16.65 20.06
N LEU A 241 -3.25 -16.95 21.34
CA LEU A 241 -2.38 -16.15 22.23
C LEU A 241 -0.92 -16.19 21.76
N ARG A 242 -0.43 -17.38 21.36
CA ARG A 242 0.91 -17.50 20.79
C ARG A 242 1.06 -16.66 19.53
N SER A 243 0.12 -16.77 18.59
CA SER A 243 0.10 -16.01 17.33
C SER A 243 0.12 -14.50 17.57
N LEU A 244 -0.71 -14.00 18.51
CA LEU A 244 -0.70 -12.59 18.94
C LEU A 244 0.65 -12.17 19.57
N ALA A 245 1.21 -12.99 20.45
CA ALA A 245 2.47 -12.69 21.13
C ALA A 245 3.68 -12.70 20.17
N THR A 246 3.63 -13.55 19.12
CA THR A 246 4.70 -13.66 18.12
C THR A 246 4.57 -12.64 17.01
N LEU A 247 3.37 -12.15 16.68
CA LEU A 247 3.13 -11.26 15.54
C LEU A 247 4.11 -10.07 15.47
N PRO A 248 4.34 -9.28 16.54
CA PRO A 248 5.27 -8.14 16.49
C PRO A 248 6.74 -8.53 16.33
N ARG A 249 7.08 -9.80 16.59
CA ARG A 249 8.43 -10.37 16.49
C ARG A 249 8.67 -11.10 15.17
N THR A 250 7.68 -11.13 14.28
CA THR A 250 7.82 -11.78 12.98
C THR A 250 8.83 -11.04 12.10
N PRO A 251 9.52 -11.74 11.18
CA PRO A 251 10.41 -11.12 10.20
C PRO A 251 9.76 -10.01 9.37
N LEU A 252 8.42 -9.98 9.25
CA LEU A 252 7.66 -8.91 8.58
C LEU A 252 7.99 -7.51 9.09
N PHE A 253 8.26 -7.37 10.39
CA PHE A 253 8.52 -6.07 11.02
C PHE A 253 10.01 -5.79 11.24
N ALA A 254 10.88 -6.74 10.90
CA ALA A 254 12.31 -6.60 11.11
C ALA A 254 12.89 -5.46 10.25
N GLY A 255 13.61 -4.52 10.88
CA GLY A 255 14.24 -3.39 10.18
C GLY A 255 13.28 -2.30 9.67
N LEU A 256 11.95 -2.52 9.68
CA LEU A 256 10.95 -1.57 9.18
C LEU A 256 11.06 -0.20 9.88
N GLY A 257 11.29 -0.20 11.21
CA GLY A 257 11.48 1.02 11.98
C GLY A 257 12.67 1.87 11.55
N ALA A 258 13.76 1.27 11.04
CA ALA A 258 14.89 2.02 10.49
C ALA A 258 14.49 2.73 9.19
N LYS A 259 13.74 2.06 8.31
CA LYS A 259 13.26 2.62 7.03
C LYS A 259 12.19 3.70 7.23
N ILE A 260 11.35 3.56 8.25
CA ILE A 260 10.42 4.63 8.67
C ILE A 260 11.20 5.86 9.17
N ARG A 261 12.25 5.65 9.99
CA ARG A 261 13.10 6.76 10.46
C ARG A 261 13.81 7.49 9.33
N CYS A 262 14.15 6.81 8.23
CA CYS A 262 14.70 7.48 7.04
C CYS A 262 13.74 8.54 6.51
N TYR A 263 12.44 8.23 6.39
CA TYR A 263 11.43 9.20 5.95
C TYR A 263 11.36 10.41 6.87
N LEU A 264 11.55 10.25 8.18
CA LEU A 264 11.46 11.37 9.12
C LEU A 264 12.65 12.35 9.05
N ARG A 265 13.71 12.03 8.30
CA ARG A 265 14.88 12.89 8.14
C ARG A 265 14.60 14.06 7.19
N PRO A 266 15.09 15.28 7.51
CA PRO A 266 15.11 16.38 6.55
C PRO A 266 15.94 16.02 5.31
N GLY A 267 15.45 16.39 4.13
CA GLY A 267 16.13 16.13 2.85
C GLY A 267 16.02 14.70 2.34
N PHE A 268 15.23 13.84 2.99
CA PHE A 268 14.93 12.49 2.50
C PHE A 268 14.13 12.53 1.20
N HIS A 269 14.48 11.65 0.27
CA HIS A 269 13.68 11.33 -0.92
C HIS A 269 13.34 9.82 -0.93
N PRO A 270 12.15 9.38 -1.37
CA PRO A 270 11.84 7.94 -1.47
C PRO A 270 12.79 7.13 -2.36
N ASP A 271 13.44 7.80 -3.32
CA ASP A 271 14.47 7.20 -4.18
C ASP A 271 15.86 7.06 -3.51
N ASP A 272 16.04 7.58 -2.28
CA ASP A 272 17.26 7.32 -1.48
C ASP A 272 17.36 5.84 -1.05
N ILE A 273 16.25 5.11 -1.07
CA ILE A 273 16.21 3.66 -0.85
C ILE A 273 16.26 2.97 -2.21
N ASP A 274 17.36 2.33 -2.57
CA ASP A 274 17.44 1.64 -3.86
C ASP A 274 16.68 0.31 -3.84
N HIS A 275 15.63 0.22 -4.67
CA HIS A 275 14.87 -1.02 -4.91
C HIS A 275 15.17 -1.63 -6.28
N GLY A 276 16.08 -1.04 -7.07
CA GLY A 276 16.38 -1.44 -8.45
C GLY A 276 16.70 -2.92 -8.60
N PRO A 277 17.72 -3.46 -7.91
CA PRO A 277 18.09 -4.87 -8.01
C PRO A 277 16.97 -5.83 -7.62
N LEU A 278 16.20 -5.49 -6.58
CA LEU A 278 15.06 -6.31 -6.13
C LEU A 278 13.95 -6.30 -7.19
N LEU A 279 13.63 -5.12 -7.73
CA LEU A 279 12.61 -4.97 -8.76
C LEU A 279 12.98 -5.65 -10.07
N GLU A 280 14.23 -5.58 -10.51
CA GLU A 280 14.69 -6.28 -11.70
C GLU A 280 14.47 -7.78 -11.57
N LYS A 281 14.90 -8.37 -10.45
CA LYS A 281 14.68 -9.79 -10.15
C LYS A 281 13.20 -10.17 -10.22
N TRP A 282 12.36 -9.46 -9.47
CA TRP A 282 10.94 -9.82 -9.36
C TRP A 282 10.15 -9.50 -10.62
N ARG A 283 10.54 -8.46 -11.38
CA ARG A 283 9.96 -8.19 -12.70
C ARG A 283 10.25 -9.30 -13.68
N GLU A 284 11.48 -9.81 -13.71
CA GLU A 284 11.83 -10.93 -14.56
C GLU A 284 11.03 -12.19 -14.17
N GLU A 285 10.98 -12.50 -12.87
CA GLU A 285 10.25 -13.67 -12.36
C GLU A 285 8.73 -13.60 -12.64
N TYR A 286 8.12 -12.41 -12.59
CA TYR A 286 6.67 -12.27 -12.71
C TYR A 286 6.20 -11.87 -14.11
N PHE A 287 6.99 -11.09 -14.85
CA PHE A 287 6.60 -10.46 -16.12
C PHE A 287 7.63 -10.67 -17.25
N GLY A 288 8.72 -11.40 -17.01
CA GLY A 288 9.67 -11.80 -18.05
C GLY A 288 9.05 -12.76 -19.07
N PRO A 289 9.83 -13.25 -20.06
CA PRO A 289 9.33 -14.13 -21.12
C PRO A 289 8.63 -15.41 -20.64
N GLU A 290 9.01 -15.90 -19.46
CA GLU A 290 8.40 -17.07 -18.78
C GLU A 290 7.78 -16.67 -17.43
N GLY A 291 7.34 -15.41 -17.30
CA GLY A 291 6.88 -14.84 -16.04
C GLY A 291 5.63 -15.52 -15.47
N ILE A 292 5.58 -15.62 -14.14
CA ILE A 292 4.48 -16.28 -13.40
C ILE A 292 3.11 -15.66 -13.68
N LEU A 293 3.05 -14.37 -13.99
CA LEU A 293 1.79 -13.63 -14.16
C LEU A 293 1.39 -13.38 -15.61
N LEU A 294 2.05 -14.01 -16.59
CA LEU A 294 1.71 -13.81 -18.00
C LEU A 294 0.24 -14.17 -18.29
N ASP A 295 -0.29 -15.23 -17.68
CA ASP A 295 -1.68 -15.65 -17.83
C ASP A 295 -2.69 -14.75 -17.10
N HIS A 296 -2.23 -13.90 -16.18
CA HIS A 296 -3.07 -12.94 -15.46
C HIS A 296 -3.23 -11.60 -16.19
N LEU A 297 -2.37 -11.32 -17.19
CA LEU A 297 -2.42 -10.09 -17.99
C LEU A 297 -3.63 -10.06 -18.95
N LYS A 298 -4.16 -8.87 -19.22
CA LYS A 298 -5.42 -8.64 -19.97
C LYS A 298 -5.30 -7.57 -21.05
#